data_AF-A0A971Q6B8-F1
#
_entry.id   AF-A0A971Q6B8-F1
#
_cell.length_a   1.000
_cell.length_b   1.000
_cell.length_c   1.000
_cell.angle_alpha   90.00
_cell.angle_beta   90.00
_cell.angle_gamma   90.00
#
_symmetry.space_group_name_H-M   'P 1'
#
loop_
_entity.id
_entity.type
_entity.pdbx_description
1 polymer ?
#
loop_
_entity_poly.entity_id
_entity_poly.type
_entity_poly.pdbx_seq_one_letter_code
_entity_poly.pdbx_strand_id
1 'polypeptide(L)'
;MIDMLPLSIGIGLAVGLIFSEVFGLAPGGMVVPGYIALYLTRPLDVGVTLVAALATFAIVHALASVVIIYGKRRTVLMILVGYLIGAILREILAGHTSLAPEDQFTVIGFIIPGLIAIWIDRQGILQTFSALVTASVVVRLILVIFVGAELQR
;
A
#
# COMPACT_ATOMS: atom_id res chain seq x y z
N MET A 1 5.87 9.75 24.03
CA MET A 1 4.79 9.15 23.21
C MET A 1 5.47 8.53 22.00
N ILE A 2 5.30 7.23 21.77
CA ILE A 2 5.90 6.58 20.59
C ILE A 2 4.96 6.88 19.41
N ASP A 3 5.48 7.50 18.36
CA ASP A 3 4.68 7.71 17.15
C ASP A 3 4.39 6.37 16.47
N MET A 4 3.10 6.06 16.31
CA MET A 4 2.63 4.79 15.75
C MET A 4 3.10 4.55 14.32
N LEU A 5 3.21 5.62 13.52
CA LEU A 5 3.61 5.55 12.12
C LEU A 5 5.07 5.05 11.95
N PRO A 6 6.10 5.69 12.52
CA PRO A 6 7.47 5.17 12.48
C PRO A 6 7.61 3.76 13.05
N LEU A 7 6.92 3.46 14.15
CA LEU A 7 6.95 2.14 14.77
C LEU A 7 6.42 1.08 13.81
N SER A 8 5.24 1.32 13.22
CA SER A 8 4.61 0.40 12.27
C SER A 8 5.45 0.21 11.02
N ILE A 9 6.09 1.27 10.52
CA ILE A 9 7.02 1.18 9.39
C ILE A 9 8.24 0.33 9.75
N GLY A 10 8.82 0.53 10.93
CA GLY A 10 9.97 -0.26 11.40
C GLY A 10 9.65 -1.75 11.52
N ILE A 11 8.51 -2.09 12.12
CA ILE A 11 8.03 -3.48 12.21
C ILE A 11 7.67 -4.03 10.83
N GLY A 12 7.02 -3.22 10.00
CA GLY A 12 6.69 -3.55 8.62
C GLY A 12 7.91 -3.90 7.78
N LEU A 13 8.99 -3.13 7.92
CA LEU A 13 10.28 -3.41 7.27
C LEU A 13 10.87 -4.74 7.73
N ALA A 14 10.89 -5.01 9.03
CA ALA A 14 11.42 -6.26 9.58
C ALA A 14 10.61 -7.48 9.10
N VAL A 15 9.27 -7.40 9.18
CA VAL A 15 8.37 -8.46 8.70
C VAL A 15 8.48 -8.62 7.18
N GLY A 16 8.53 -7.52 6.43
CA GLY A 16 8.68 -7.52 4.98
C GLY A 16 9.98 -8.18 4.52
N LEU A 17 11.08 -7.98 5.25
CA LEU A 17 12.35 -8.65 5.01
C LEU A 17 12.26 -10.15 5.28
N ILE A 18 11.69 -10.54 6.42
CA ILE A 18 11.46 -11.97 6.75
C ILE A 18 10.60 -12.64 5.67
N PHE A 19 9.53 -11.98 5.23
CA PHE A 19 8.67 -12.51 4.16
C PHE A 19 9.43 -12.67 2.84
N SER A 20 10.27 -11.70 2.48
CA SER A 20 11.06 -11.79 1.27
C SER A 20 12.10 -12.92 1.32
N GLU A 21 12.66 -13.20 2.48
CA GLU A 21 13.66 -14.27 2.65
C GLU A 21 13.00 -15.65 2.72
N VAL A 22 11.91 -15.79 3.47
CA VAL A 22 11.23 -17.08 3.70
C VAL A 22 10.40 -17.52 2.49
N PHE A 23 9.68 -16.59 1.87
CA PHE A 23 8.73 -16.91 0.79
C PHE A 23 9.23 -16.47 -0.59
N GLY A 24 10.30 -15.69 -0.69
CA GLY A 24 10.74 -15.09 -1.96
C GLY A 24 9.77 -14.03 -2.51
N LEU A 25 8.78 -13.62 -1.73
CA LEU A 25 7.72 -12.68 -2.12
C LEU A 25 7.87 -11.37 -1.34
N ALA A 26 7.67 -10.26 -2.03
CA ALA A 26 7.72 -8.94 -1.40
C ALA A 26 6.30 -8.40 -1.26
N PRO A 27 5.86 -8.03 -0.04
CA PRO A 27 4.49 -7.64 0.24
C PRO A 27 4.17 -6.22 -0.24
N GLY A 28 4.15 -5.98 -1.56
CA GLY A 28 3.89 -4.65 -2.13
C GLY A 28 4.97 -3.60 -1.82
N GLY A 29 6.12 -4.03 -1.26
CA GLY A 29 7.23 -3.21 -0.81
C GLY A 29 7.42 -3.33 0.70
N MET A 30 8.68 -3.40 1.16
CA MET A 30 8.98 -3.71 2.57
C MET A 30 8.30 -2.76 3.57
N VAL A 31 8.09 -1.49 3.20
CA VAL A 31 7.44 -0.48 4.04
C VAL A 31 5.91 -0.58 4.04
N VAL A 32 5.32 -1.06 2.94
CA VAL A 32 3.86 -1.04 2.71
C VAL A 32 3.05 -1.83 3.73
N PRO A 33 3.44 -3.05 4.17
CA PRO A 33 2.61 -3.80 5.11
C PRO A 33 2.45 -3.08 6.46
N GLY A 34 3.44 -2.26 6.87
CA GLY A 34 3.34 -1.42 8.06
C GLY A 34 2.30 -0.30 7.92
N TYR A 35 2.21 0.33 6.76
CA TYR A 35 1.14 1.30 6.53
C TYR A 35 -0.23 0.63 6.51
N ILE A 36 -0.40 -0.44 5.73
CA ILE A 36 -1.67 -1.15 5.63
C ILE A 36 -2.11 -1.70 6.99
N ALA A 37 -1.18 -2.16 7.83
CA ALA A 37 -1.48 -2.66 9.17
C ALA A 37 -2.23 -1.65 10.04
N LEU A 38 -1.93 -0.35 9.92
CA LEU A 38 -2.61 0.69 10.69
C LEU A 38 -4.07 0.88 10.25
N TYR A 39 -4.35 0.68 8.96
CA TYR A 39 -5.66 0.88 8.34
C TYR A 39 -6.45 -0.42 8.16
N LEU A 40 -5.99 -1.56 8.70
CA LEU A 40 -6.72 -2.84 8.61
C LEU A 40 -8.13 -2.80 9.23
N THR A 41 -8.38 -1.88 10.18
CA THR A 41 -9.72 -1.66 10.75
C THR A 41 -10.66 -0.91 9.79
N ARG A 42 -10.11 -0.22 8.79
CA ARG A 42 -10.83 0.53 7.76
C ARG A 42 -10.67 -0.16 6.39
N PRO A 43 -11.40 -1.25 6.12
CA PRO A 43 -11.18 -2.08 4.93
C PRO A 43 -11.45 -1.32 3.62
N LEU A 44 -12.26 -0.26 3.67
CA LEU A 44 -12.55 0.58 2.50
C LEU A 44 -11.31 1.40 2.07
N ASP A 45 -10.54 1.94 3.01
CA ASP A 45 -9.29 2.67 2.70
C ASP A 45 -8.24 1.75 2.05
N VAL A 46 -8.12 0.52 2.58
CA VAL A 46 -7.27 -0.52 1.99
C VAL A 46 -7.76 -0.88 0.60
N GLY A 47 -9.07 -1.08 0.42
CA GLY A 47 -9.69 -1.38 -0.87
C GLY A 47 -9.43 -0.29 -1.92
N VAL A 48 -9.66 0.97 -1.58
CA VAL A 48 -9.39 2.12 -2.46
C VAL A 48 -7.90 2.18 -2.83
N THR A 49 -6.99 1.94 -1.88
CA THR A 49 -5.55 1.92 -2.13
C THR A 49 -5.14 0.79 -3.07
N LEU A 50 -5.72 -0.41 -2.92
CA LEU A 50 -5.48 -1.55 -3.82
C LEU A 50 -6.03 -1.29 -5.23
N VAL A 51 -7.22 -0.68 -5.34
CA VAL A 51 -7.79 -0.26 -6.63
C VAL A 51 -6.88 0.78 -7.29
N ALA A 52 -6.37 1.75 -6.53
CA ALA A 52 -5.41 2.74 -7.02
C ALA A 52 -4.12 2.08 -7.54
N ALA A 53 -3.60 1.07 -6.83
CA ALA A 53 -2.43 0.31 -7.25
C ALA A 53 -2.68 -0.48 -8.55
N LEU A 54 -3.85 -1.12 -8.68
CA LEU A 54 -4.24 -1.81 -9.92
C LEU A 54 -4.41 -0.85 -11.09
N ALA A 55 -5.04 0.30 -10.86
CA ALA A 55 -5.18 1.34 -11.88
C ALA A 55 -3.80 1.87 -12.32
N THR A 56 -2.89 2.08 -11.37
CA THR A 56 -1.49 2.48 -11.64
C THR A 56 -0.79 1.44 -12.51
N PHE A 57 -0.88 0.17 -12.12
CA PHE A 57 -0.30 -0.93 -12.88
C PHE A 57 -0.87 -1.00 -14.30
N ALA A 58 -2.20 -0.95 -14.45
CA ALA A 58 -2.88 -1.02 -15.74
C ALA A 58 -2.49 0.12 -16.67
N ILE A 59 -2.46 1.37 -16.17
CA ILE A 59 -2.10 2.56 -16.96
C ILE A 59 -0.65 2.47 -17.43
N VAL A 60 0.29 2.15 -16.52
CA VAL A 60 1.71 2.07 -16.89
C VAL A 60 1.99 0.87 -17.79
N HIS A 61 1.30 -0.25 -17.60
CA HIS A 61 1.41 -1.42 -18.46
C HIS A 61 0.90 -1.14 -19.88
N ALA A 62 -0.25 -0.48 -20.01
CA ALA A 62 -0.78 -0.03 -21.30
C ALA A 62 0.12 1.02 -21.97
N LEU A 63 0.70 1.94 -21.19
CA LEU A 63 1.64 2.92 -21.74
C LEU A 63 2.93 2.25 -22.24
N ALA A 64 3.42 1.23 -21.53
CA ALA A 64 4.61 0.47 -21.89
C ALA A 64 4.42 -0.38 -23.16
N SER A 65 3.18 -0.65 -23.60
CA SER A 65 2.94 -1.33 -24.89
C SER A 65 3.05 -0.38 -26.08
N VAL A 66 2.90 0.92 -25.87
CA VAL A 66 2.99 1.95 -26.93
C VAL A 66 4.37 2.62 -26.93
N VAL A 67 4.93 2.87 -25.75
CA VAL A 67 6.21 3.56 -25.57
C VAL A 67 7.24 2.60 -24.99
N ILE A 68 8.45 2.64 -25.53
CA ILE A 68 9.62 1.87 -25.06
C ILE A 68 10.02 2.37 -23.66
N ILE A 69 9.43 1.76 -22.63
CA ILE A 69 9.67 2.07 -21.22
C ILE A 69 10.22 0.81 -20.53
N TYR A 70 11.54 0.73 -20.43
CA TYR A 70 12.23 -0.41 -19.81
C TYR A 70 13.03 -0.04 -18.56
N GLY A 71 13.23 -1.04 -17.69
CA GLY A 71 14.09 -0.95 -16.51
C GLY A 71 13.66 0.14 -15.52
N LYS A 72 14.63 0.97 -15.10
CA LYS A 72 14.43 2.01 -14.06
C LYS A 72 13.34 3.03 -14.41
N ARG A 73 13.16 3.34 -15.71
CA ARG A 73 12.13 4.30 -16.16
C ARG A 73 10.73 3.80 -15.84
N ARG A 74 10.49 2.49 -16.00
CA ARG A 74 9.20 1.87 -15.70
C ARG A 74 8.87 1.97 -14.21
N THR A 75 9.84 1.71 -13.33
CA THR A 75 9.68 1.82 -11.88
C THR A 75 9.36 3.24 -11.43
N VAL A 76 10.07 4.25 -11.96
CA VAL A 76 9.80 5.65 -11.63
C VAL A 76 8.40 6.06 -12.10
N LEU A 77 7.99 5.64 -13.29
CA LEU A 77 6.63 5.91 -13.79
C LEU A 77 5.55 5.24 -12.93
N MET A 78 5.75 4.02 -12.45
CA MET A 78 4.82 3.39 -11.51
C MET A 78 4.64 4.23 -10.24
N ILE A 79 5.73 4.75 -9.67
CA ILE A 79 5.67 5.62 -8.49
C ILE A 79 4.94 6.92 -8.80
N LEU A 80 5.27 7.56 -9.92
CA LEU A 80 4.75 8.87 -10.30
C LEU A 80 3.26 8.81 -10.67
N VAL A 81 2.86 7.82 -11.47
CA VAL A 81 1.46 7.57 -11.81
C VAL A 81 0.68 7.15 -10.56
N GLY A 82 1.26 6.32 -9.68
CA GLY A 82 0.61 5.93 -8.43
C GLY A 82 0.39 7.10 -7.48
N TYR A 83 1.36 8.00 -7.39
CA TYR A 83 1.21 9.27 -6.68
C TYR A 83 0.07 10.12 -7.26
N LEU A 84 0.04 10.28 -8.58
CA LEU A 84 -0.98 11.10 -9.25
C LEU A 84 -2.39 10.51 -9.07
N ILE A 85 -2.56 9.20 -9.26
CA ILE A 85 -3.84 8.52 -9.03
C ILE A 85 -4.26 8.65 -7.57
N GLY A 86 -3.33 8.43 -6.62
CA GLY A 86 -3.60 8.57 -5.19
C GLY A 86 -4.05 9.98 -4.82
N ALA A 87 -3.45 11.01 -5.42
CA ALA A 87 -3.83 12.41 -5.23
C ALA A 87 -5.22 12.71 -5.82
N ILE A 88 -5.48 12.29 -7.06
CA ILE A 88 -6.77 12.49 -7.73
C ILE A 88 -7.88 11.80 -6.96
N LEU A 89 -7.68 10.53 -6.56
CA LEU A 89 -8.67 9.80 -5.79
C LEU A 89 -8.96 10.50 -4.47
N ARG A 90 -7.96 10.98 -3.74
CA ARG A 90 -8.18 11.72 -2.48
C ARG A 90 -9.09 12.93 -2.68
N GLU A 91 -8.86 13.73 -3.72
CA GLU A 91 -9.71 14.89 -4.03
C GLU A 91 -11.14 14.49 -4.42
N ILE A 92 -11.28 13.44 -5.24
CA ILE A 92 -12.60 12.91 -5.62
C ILE A 92 -13.35 12.43 -4.37
N LEU A 93 -12.70 11.66 -3.52
CA LEU A 93 -13.30 11.10 -2.31
C LEU A 93 -13.71 12.22 -1.35
N ALA A 94 -12.83 13.20 -1.13
CA ALA A 94 -13.13 14.37 -0.31
C ALA A 94 -14.32 15.20 -0.84
N GLY A 95 -14.48 15.30 -2.15
CA GLY A 95 -15.61 16.02 -2.77
C GLY A 95 -16.95 15.26 -2.77
N HIS A 96 -16.94 13.93 -2.68
CA HIS A 96 -18.16 13.11 -2.78
C HIS A 96 -18.72 12.66 -1.41
N THR A 97 -17.94 12.69 -0.34
CA THR A 97 -18.42 12.37 1.01
C THR A 97 -18.77 13.64 1.78
N SER A 98 -20.04 14.03 1.76
CA SER A 98 -20.64 14.99 2.70
C SER A 98 -20.85 14.39 4.11
N LEU A 99 -20.06 13.37 4.47
CA LEU A 99 -20.13 12.63 5.72
C LEU A 99 -19.04 13.15 6.69
N ALA A 100 -19.26 12.95 7.98
CA ALA A 100 -18.40 13.44 9.04
C ALA A 100 -16.90 13.08 8.79
N PRO A 101 -15.94 13.89 9.28
CA PRO A 101 -14.50 13.71 9.04
C PRO A 101 -13.96 12.30 9.33
N GLU A 102 -14.63 11.57 10.22
CA GLU A 102 -14.25 10.23 10.68
C GLU A 102 -14.47 9.12 9.63
N ASP A 103 -15.43 9.30 8.70
CA ASP A 103 -15.84 8.30 7.68
C ASP A 103 -15.28 8.60 6.27
N GLN A 104 -14.34 9.55 6.15
CA GLN A 104 -13.77 9.90 4.85
C GLN A 104 -12.82 8.80 4.35
N PHE A 105 -13.17 8.18 3.23
CA PHE A 105 -12.32 7.23 2.54
C PHE A 105 -11.04 7.90 2.07
N THR A 106 -9.90 7.35 2.46
CA THR A 106 -8.62 7.98 2.22
C THR A 106 -7.62 6.98 1.64
N VAL A 107 -6.95 7.40 0.56
CA VAL A 107 -5.81 6.64 0.01
C VAL A 107 -4.67 6.66 1.03
N ILE A 108 -4.16 5.48 1.37
CA ILE A 108 -3.11 5.33 2.36
C ILE A 108 -1.79 5.73 1.72
N GLY A 109 -1.28 6.92 2.07
CA GLY A 109 -0.06 7.47 1.52
C GLY A 109 -0.13 7.74 0.00
N PHE A 110 0.68 8.68 -0.49
CA PHE A 110 0.68 8.96 -1.92
C PHE A 110 1.56 7.99 -2.72
N ILE A 111 2.64 7.49 -2.11
CA ILE A 111 3.63 6.65 -2.80
C ILE A 111 3.23 5.16 -2.79
N ILE A 112 2.38 4.75 -1.85
CA ILE A 112 2.05 3.34 -1.59
C ILE A 112 1.35 2.66 -2.78
N PRO A 113 0.34 3.26 -3.44
CA PRO A 113 -0.26 2.66 -4.62
C PRO A 113 0.78 2.34 -5.71
N GLY A 114 1.75 3.24 -5.90
CA GLY A 114 2.85 3.07 -6.85
C GLY A 114 3.83 1.97 -6.44
N LEU A 115 4.15 1.84 -5.16
CA LEU A 115 4.98 0.75 -4.65
C LEU A 115 4.31 -0.61 -4.89
N ILE A 116 3.03 -0.74 -4.54
CA ILE A 116 2.27 -1.98 -4.77
C ILE A 116 2.26 -2.32 -6.26
N ALA A 117 2.02 -1.33 -7.14
CA ALA A 117 2.02 -1.51 -8.59
C ALA A 117 3.36 -2.05 -9.14
N ILE A 118 4.49 -1.61 -8.59
CA ILE A 118 5.83 -2.14 -8.95
C ILE A 118 5.92 -3.64 -8.67
N TRP A 119 5.38 -4.09 -7.54
CA TRP A 119 5.46 -5.50 -7.16
C TRP A 119 4.45 -6.37 -7.88
N ILE A 120 3.26 -5.83 -8.18
CA ILE A 120 2.31 -6.47 -9.09
C ILE A 120 2.99 -6.77 -10.44
N ASP A 121 3.75 -5.81 -10.96
CA ASP A 121 4.47 -5.96 -12.22
C ASP A 121 5.57 -7.03 -12.19
N ARG A 122 6.17 -7.27 -11.02
CA ARG A 122 7.28 -8.21 -10.84
C ARG A 122 6.86 -9.62 -10.45
N GLN A 123 5.87 -9.73 -9.57
CA GLN A 123 5.49 -10.97 -8.90
C GLN A 123 4.07 -11.44 -9.25
N GLY A 124 3.27 -10.58 -9.90
CA GLY A 124 1.87 -10.85 -10.22
C GLY A 124 0.92 -10.31 -9.16
N ILE A 125 -0.35 -10.16 -9.55
CA ILE A 125 -1.41 -9.57 -8.72
C ILE A 125 -1.67 -10.45 -7.49
N LEU A 126 -1.87 -11.75 -7.71
CA LEU A 126 -2.28 -12.69 -6.65
C LEU A 126 -1.21 -12.84 -5.58
N GLN A 127 0.06 -12.94 -5.99
CA GLN A 127 1.21 -13.06 -5.11
C GLN A 127 1.40 -11.79 -4.29
N THR A 128 1.31 -10.62 -4.93
CA THR A 128 1.48 -9.33 -4.24
C THR A 128 0.39 -9.13 -3.20
N PHE A 129 -0.87 -9.40 -3.53
CA PHE A 129 -2.00 -9.18 -2.62
C PHE A 129 -2.01 -10.18 -1.46
N SER A 130 -1.79 -11.47 -1.73
CA SER A 130 -1.71 -12.48 -0.67
C SER A 130 -0.56 -12.21 0.30
N ALA A 131 0.63 -11.88 -0.22
CA ALA A 131 1.78 -11.52 0.60
C ALA A 131 1.52 -10.23 1.40
N LEU A 132 0.95 -9.20 0.76
CA LEU A 132 0.63 -7.93 1.41
C LEU A 132 -0.35 -8.11 2.56
N VAL A 133 -1.50 -8.76 2.33
CA VAL A 133 -2.52 -8.98 3.36
C VAL A 133 -1.94 -9.79 4.52
N THR A 134 -1.23 -10.88 4.22
CA THR A 134 -0.65 -11.74 5.26
C THR A 134 0.40 -10.98 6.09
N ALA A 135 1.33 -10.28 5.44
CA ALA A 135 2.35 -9.50 6.12
C ALA A 135 1.73 -8.36 6.95
N SER A 136 0.72 -7.66 6.42
CA SER A 136 0.01 -6.62 7.17
C SER A 136 -0.72 -7.15 8.40
N VAL A 137 -1.35 -8.32 8.31
CA VAL A 137 -1.99 -8.97 9.46
C VAL A 137 -0.95 -9.33 10.51
N VAL A 138 0.19 -9.90 10.10
CA VAL A 138 1.30 -10.21 11.03
C VAL A 138 1.81 -8.94 11.71
N VAL A 139 2.06 -7.86 10.96
CA VAL A 139 2.50 -6.58 11.53
C VAL A 139 1.46 -6.04 12.51
N ARG A 140 0.17 -6.10 12.17
CA ARG A 140 -0.92 -5.66 13.05
C ARG A 140 -0.99 -6.47 14.34
N LEU A 141 -0.82 -7.80 14.27
CA LEU A 141 -0.79 -8.65 15.46
C LEU A 141 0.40 -8.30 16.35
N ILE A 142 1.58 -8.06 15.78
CA ILE A 142 2.76 -7.62 16.55
C ILE A 142 2.46 -6.27 17.22
N LEU A 143 1.91 -5.29 16.49
CA LEU A 143 1.56 -3.99 17.08
C LEU A 143 0.52 -4.12 18.21
N VAL A 144 -0.48 -4.98 18.06
CA VAL A 144 -1.48 -5.23 19.11
C VAL A 144 -0.83 -5.83 20.35
N ILE A 145 0.14 -6.74 20.20
CA ILE A 145 0.86 -7.35 21.33
C ILE A 145 1.76 -6.33 22.04
N PHE A 146 2.52 -5.54 21.29
CA PHE A 146 3.53 -4.63 21.87
C PHE A 146 2.95 -3.31 22.37
N VAL A 147 1.91 -2.79 21.71
CA VAL A 147 1.34 -1.48 22.01
C VAL A 147 0.04 -1.58 22.81
N GLY A 148 -0.78 -2.61 22.58
CA GLY A 148 -1.98 -2.91 23.36
C GLY A 148 -3.10 -1.85 23.25
N ALA A 149 -4.27 -2.22 22.72
CA ALA A 149 -5.55 -1.47 22.69
C ALA A 149 -5.59 0.01 22.20
N GLU A 150 -4.48 0.75 22.11
CA GLU A 150 -4.40 2.13 21.60
C GLU A 150 -4.69 2.23 20.10
N LEU A 151 -4.78 1.09 19.40
CA LEU A 151 -5.15 1.00 17.98
C LEU A 151 -6.67 1.01 17.71
N GLN A 152 -7.51 1.09 18.76
CA GLN A 152 -8.97 1.08 18.67
C GLN A 152 -9.65 2.45 18.80
N ARG A 153 -8.91 3.56 18.88
CA ARG A 153 -9.48 4.92 18.80
C ARG A 153 -9.25 5.54 17.44
#